data_AF-A0A8X6LFH6-F1
#
_entry.id   AF-A0A8X6LFH6-F1
#
_cell.length_a   1.000
_cell.length_b   1.000
_cell.length_c   1.000
_cell.angle_alpha   90.00
_cell.angle_beta   90.00
_cell.angle_gamma   90.00
#
_symmetry.space_group_name_H-M   'P 1'
#
loop_
_entity.id
_entity.type
_entity.pdbx_description
1 polymer ?
#
loop_
_entity_poly.entity_id
_entity_poly.type
_entity_poly.pdbx_seq_one_letter_code
_entity_poly.pdbx_strand_id
1 'polypeptide(L)'
;MKAEAIKGRFYAEELQKISKRSDDYWHVEKVLKTKGSGRKKEYYVKWKGFDNRFNSWVKAAWMKQHSERNYLVQLYCQVRGKFGLSEIFVPRTWFNIGNHNNKYSITYEETKIVEKDYVEHEIRVKIEEGTSDKEIIDTINQSIEEKCGHFVSFALDQKNIIVYIAPNYELHLTAVDAPRLLTMLHLPREDRIIKHSESFVFRKPSKTNKDNLLKIIARNLKRLYIIRATRFNHKYTDLDNMHHEIFQHTNFNLMQTGIGGAADFIFDFTENKVQITVQKNVELEFRLLYAPLLMRMLSMTKDVILTGKTLHVLQKVERPPLNEHFRVSITDKPTVPVKEKKTENLELEVGFYKTSEQLFRSFKHLAFNHLANNKVKMHIPDTSSVTFQDGLKDLLGFKNSTFYGGTHISDYQLELDGGITEIYVYSDIIESHFVGDTIAPLLRIIPVMSTKEDQIVINYQRPLYFPLHKNYIDCIEIELKSSSGDGIIFTSGKSLLVLSFRRRTVKNFNYCCAESFRF
;
A
#
# COMPACT_ATOMS: atom_id res chain seq x y z
N MET A 1 12.27 -6.51 -12.69
CA MET A 1 13.67 -6.91 -12.89
C MET A 1 14.51 -6.27 -11.79
N LYS A 2 15.41 -6.99 -11.13
CA LYS A 2 16.33 -6.39 -10.15
C LYS A 2 17.32 -5.50 -10.90
N ALA A 3 17.29 -4.20 -10.66
CA ALA A 3 18.27 -3.25 -11.18
C ALA A 3 19.59 -3.47 -10.43
N GLU A 4 20.55 -4.12 -11.07
CA GLU A 4 21.92 -4.16 -10.59
C GLU A 4 22.62 -2.87 -11.03
N ALA A 5 23.39 -2.26 -10.12
CA ALA A 5 24.32 -1.20 -10.48
C ALA A 5 25.25 -1.72 -11.58
N ILE A 6 25.34 -1.01 -12.71
CA ILE A 6 26.27 -1.36 -13.78
C ILE A 6 27.68 -1.15 -13.24
N LYS A 7 28.30 -2.22 -12.72
CA LYS A 7 29.74 -2.26 -12.48
C LYS A 7 30.40 -2.45 -13.82
N GLY A 8 30.92 -1.36 -14.37
CA GLY A 8 31.60 -1.31 -15.65
C GLY A 8 32.62 -2.44 -15.81
N ARG A 9 32.33 -3.34 -16.76
CA ARG A 9 33.34 -4.08 -17.50
C ARG A 9 32.98 -3.86 -18.96
N PHE A 10 33.91 -3.32 -19.73
CA PHE A 10 33.78 -3.28 -21.19
C PHE A 10 33.44 -4.69 -21.69
N TYR A 11 32.41 -4.83 -22.51
CA TYR A 11 32.08 -6.10 -23.16
C TYR A 11 33.18 -6.47 -24.15
N ALA A 12 33.64 -7.71 -24.10
CA ALA A 12 34.81 -8.17 -24.87
C ALA A 12 34.59 -8.12 -26.39
N GLU A 13 33.33 -8.10 -26.85
CA GLU A 13 32.98 -8.00 -28.27
C GLU A 13 33.11 -6.58 -28.85
N GLU A 14 33.19 -5.53 -28.02
CA GLU A 14 33.29 -4.12 -28.46
C GLU A 14 34.70 -3.51 -28.34
N LEU A 15 35.68 -4.29 -27.89
CA LEU A 15 37.09 -3.90 -27.75
C LEU A 15 37.99 -4.64 -28.76
N GLN A 16 38.66 -3.92 -29.67
CA GLN A 16 39.80 -4.49 -30.41
C GLN A 16 40.99 -4.70 -29.47
N LYS A 17 41.45 -5.95 -29.36
CA LYS A 17 42.58 -6.36 -28.52
C LYS A 17 43.86 -5.59 -28.88
N ILE A 18 44.38 -4.83 -27.92
CA ILE A 18 45.81 -4.61 -27.76
C ILE A 18 46.21 -5.34 -26.48
N SER A 19 47.03 -6.38 -26.60
CA SER A 19 47.44 -7.22 -25.48
C SER A 19 48.65 -6.62 -24.75
N LYS A 20 48.54 -6.46 -23.42
CA LYS A 20 49.19 -7.36 -22.43
C LYS A 20 48.96 -6.91 -20.98
N ARG A 21 49.00 -7.91 -20.08
CA ARG A 21 48.70 -7.88 -18.64
C ARG A 21 49.91 -7.47 -17.79
N SER A 22 49.63 -6.98 -16.59
CA SER A 22 50.54 -6.63 -15.51
C SER A 22 51.25 -7.85 -14.91
N ASP A 23 52.50 -8.08 -15.34
CA ASP A 23 53.66 -8.56 -14.53
C ASP A 23 54.92 -8.75 -15.39
N ASP A 24 55.04 -8.02 -16.51
CA ASP A 24 56.09 -8.25 -17.50
C ASP A 24 57.41 -7.57 -17.11
N TYR A 25 58.18 -8.22 -16.24
CA TYR A 25 59.63 -8.08 -16.33
C TYR A 25 60.08 -8.69 -17.65
N TRP A 26 60.85 -7.95 -18.45
CA TRP A 26 61.43 -8.50 -19.66
C TRP A 26 62.62 -9.39 -19.30
N HIS A 27 62.58 -10.65 -19.73
CA HIS A 27 63.69 -11.59 -19.57
C HIS A 27 64.82 -11.25 -20.55
N VAL A 28 66.00 -11.00 -20.00
CA VAL A 28 67.22 -10.87 -20.81
C VAL A 28 67.78 -12.27 -21.06
N GLU A 29 67.94 -12.64 -22.34
CA GLU A 29 68.62 -13.86 -22.75
C GLU A 29 70.12 -13.76 -22.52
N LYS A 30 70.71 -12.62 -22.93
CA LYS A 30 72.16 -12.38 -22.80
C LYS A 30 72.49 -10.90 -22.84
N VAL A 31 73.46 -10.48 -22.02
CA VAL A 31 74.10 -9.17 -22.18
C VAL A 31 75.18 -9.30 -23.26
N LEU A 32 75.03 -8.52 -24.34
CA LEU A 32 75.91 -8.56 -25.50
C LEU A 32 77.07 -7.57 -25.39
N LYS A 33 76.83 -6.37 -24.85
CA LYS A 33 77.86 -5.33 -24.66
C LYS A 33 77.57 -4.51 -23.40
N THR A 34 78.61 -3.89 -22.83
CA THR A 34 78.48 -2.95 -21.69
C THR A 34 79.20 -1.66 -22.05
N LYS A 35 78.64 -0.50 -21.70
CA LYS A 35 79.29 0.80 -21.87
C LYS A 35 79.05 1.72 -20.66
N GLY A 36 79.96 2.67 -20.46
CA GLY A 36 79.91 3.61 -19.34
C GLY A 36 80.33 3.03 -17.99
N SER A 37 80.38 3.88 -16.97
CA SER A 37 80.73 3.51 -15.59
C SER A 37 79.83 4.22 -14.57
N GLY A 38 79.71 3.64 -13.37
CA GLY A 38 78.90 4.16 -12.27
C GLY A 38 77.43 4.39 -12.64
N ARG A 39 76.89 5.58 -12.34
CA ARG A 39 75.48 5.95 -12.59
C ARG A 39 75.10 6.02 -14.08
N LYS A 40 76.07 6.07 -15.00
CA LYS A 40 75.84 6.11 -16.46
C LYS A 40 76.06 4.75 -17.14
N LYS A 41 76.20 3.67 -16.36
CA LYS A 41 76.42 2.32 -16.89
C LYS A 41 75.18 1.80 -17.61
N GLU A 42 75.35 1.29 -18.82
CA GLU A 42 74.30 0.70 -19.66
C GLU A 42 74.74 -0.67 -20.21
N TYR A 43 73.76 -1.55 -20.43
CA TYR A 43 73.91 -2.89 -20.99
C TYR A 43 73.16 -3.00 -22.32
N TYR A 44 73.82 -3.50 -23.36
CA TYR A 44 73.17 -3.87 -24.62
C TYR A 44 72.71 -5.32 -24.50
N VAL A 45 71.39 -5.55 -24.51
CA VAL A 45 70.81 -6.84 -24.16
C VAL A 45 70.13 -7.50 -25.36
N LYS A 46 70.20 -8.84 -25.40
CA LYS A 46 69.33 -9.69 -26.21
C LYS A 46 68.13 -10.10 -25.36
N TRP A 47 66.93 -9.83 -25.86
CA TRP A 47 65.69 -10.17 -25.18
C TRP A 47 65.32 -11.63 -25.45
N LYS A 48 64.95 -12.38 -24.41
CA LYS A 48 64.58 -13.79 -24.51
C LYS A 48 63.35 -13.95 -25.40
N GLY A 49 63.50 -14.72 -26.48
CA GLY A 49 62.43 -14.98 -27.45
C GLY A 49 62.27 -13.94 -28.56
N PHE A 50 63.19 -12.95 -28.67
CA PHE A 50 63.16 -11.93 -29.71
C PHE A 50 64.39 -12.01 -30.64
N ASP A 51 64.19 -11.60 -31.90
CA ASP A 51 65.23 -11.49 -32.93
C ASP A 51 66.27 -10.40 -32.56
N ASN A 52 67.49 -10.54 -33.05
CA ASN A 52 68.63 -9.64 -32.81
C ASN A 52 68.37 -8.18 -33.24
N ARG A 53 67.39 -7.93 -34.13
CA ARG A 53 66.95 -6.58 -34.51
C ARG A 53 66.37 -5.77 -33.34
N PHE A 54 65.91 -6.44 -32.29
CA PHE A 54 65.31 -5.81 -31.11
C PHE A 54 66.29 -5.58 -29.96
N ASN A 55 67.57 -5.94 -30.15
CA ASN A 55 68.60 -5.71 -29.15
C ASN A 55 68.72 -4.21 -28.87
N SER A 56 68.77 -3.83 -27.59
CA SER A 56 68.73 -2.42 -27.20
C SER A 56 69.56 -2.14 -25.94
N TRP A 57 69.92 -0.87 -25.74
CA TRP A 57 70.65 -0.41 -24.55
C TRP A 57 69.69 -0.14 -23.40
N VAL A 58 70.00 -0.68 -22.22
CA VAL A 58 69.21 -0.58 -20.99
C VAL A 58 70.10 -0.09 -19.85
N LYS A 59 69.60 0.82 -19.01
CA LYS A 59 70.38 1.32 -17.86
C LYS A 59 70.62 0.24 -16.82
N ALA A 60 71.82 0.21 -16.24
CA ALA A 60 72.17 -0.74 -15.18
C ALA A 60 71.22 -0.65 -13.98
N ALA A 61 70.72 0.54 -13.66
CA ALA A 61 69.74 0.76 -12.59
C ALA A 61 68.37 0.09 -12.80
N TRP A 62 68.06 -0.34 -14.03
CA TRP A 62 66.81 -1.02 -14.37
C TRP A 62 66.94 -2.55 -14.35
N MET A 63 68.17 -3.07 -14.21
CA MET A 63 68.45 -4.51 -14.16
C MET A 63 68.29 -5.01 -12.72
N LYS A 64 67.50 -6.05 -12.51
CA LYS A 64 67.37 -6.77 -11.24
C LYS A 64 67.85 -8.21 -11.45
N GLN A 65 68.83 -8.64 -10.65
CA GLN A 65 69.34 -10.01 -10.72
C GLN A 65 68.32 -10.95 -10.09
N HIS A 66 67.91 -11.98 -10.83
CA HIS A 66 66.87 -12.93 -10.39
C HIS A 66 67.44 -14.33 -10.09
N SER A 67 68.66 -14.64 -10.59
CA SER A 67 69.52 -15.77 -10.19
C SER A 67 70.91 -15.65 -10.86
N GLU A 68 71.87 -16.56 -10.60
CA GLU A 68 73.28 -16.49 -11.07
C GLU A 68 73.47 -16.31 -12.59
N ARG A 69 72.44 -16.53 -13.41
CA ARG A 69 72.52 -16.33 -14.88
C ARG A 69 71.35 -15.58 -15.53
N ASN A 70 70.38 -15.03 -14.79
CA ASN A 70 69.19 -14.38 -15.36
C ASN A 70 68.95 -12.95 -14.83
N TYR A 71 68.72 -12.02 -15.75
CA TYR A 71 68.41 -10.61 -15.47
C TYR A 71 66.98 -10.24 -15.89
N LEU A 72 66.32 -9.41 -15.08
CA LEU A 72 65.00 -8.84 -15.33
C LEU A 72 65.10 -7.32 -15.46
N VAL A 73 64.32 -6.73 -16.37
CA VAL A 73 64.27 -5.27 -16.56
C VAL A 73 62.88 -4.73 -16.23
N GLN A 74 62.81 -3.75 -15.33
CA GLN A 74 61.58 -3.00 -15.01
C GLN A 74 61.64 -1.60 -15.66
N LEU A 75 60.76 -1.34 -16.63
CA LEU A 75 60.65 -0.04 -17.30
C LEU A 75 59.59 0.82 -16.59
N TYR A 76 60.03 1.84 -15.82
CA TYR A 76 59.13 2.88 -15.32
C TYR A 76 58.82 3.89 -16.42
N CYS A 77 57.54 4.10 -16.74
CA CYS A 77 57.09 5.32 -17.43
C CYS A 77 56.51 6.27 -16.38
N GLN A 78 57.30 7.27 -15.93
CA GLN A 78 56.77 8.36 -15.10
C GLN A 78 55.91 9.29 -15.98
N VAL A 79 54.60 9.07 -16.01
CA VAL A 79 53.67 9.99 -16.66
C VAL A 79 53.35 11.13 -15.70
N ARG A 80 54.20 12.16 -15.64
CA ARG A 80 53.75 13.49 -15.17
C ARG A 80 52.96 14.13 -16.31
N GLY A 81 51.64 14.07 -16.25
CA GLY A 81 50.73 14.55 -17.29
C GLY A 81 49.62 15.43 -16.75
N LYS A 82 48.89 16.08 -17.66
CA LYS A 82 47.60 16.71 -17.37
C LYS A 82 46.49 15.96 -18.12
N PHE A 83 45.31 15.93 -17.52
CA PHE A 83 44.14 15.21 -18.01
C PHE A 83 42.96 16.16 -18.20
N GLY A 84 42.23 16.02 -19.31
CA GLY A 84 41.02 16.79 -19.55
C GLY A 84 39.96 15.99 -20.28
N LEU A 85 38.70 16.33 -20.02
CA LEU A 85 37.54 15.80 -20.74
C LEU A 85 37.32 16.62 -22.02
N SER A 86 37.43 15.98 -23.18
CA SER A 86 37.26 16.62 -24.49
C SER A 86 35.87 16.43 -25.05
N GLU A 87 35.24 15.29 -24.82
CA GLU A 87 33.90 15.01 -25.32
C GLU A 87 33.18 14.11 -24.33
N ILE A 88 31.88 14.34 -24.19
CA ILE A 88 31.01 13.51 -23.39
C ILE A 88 29.67 13.32 -24.07
N PHE A 89 29.22 12.08 -24.06
CA PHE A 89 27.95 11.62 -24.56
C PHE A 89 27.25 10.89 -23.40
N VAL A 90 26.07 11.36 -23.02
CA VAL A 90 25.29 10.80 -21.91
C VAL A 90 23.83 10.64 -22.36
N PRO A 91 23.21 9.47 -22.16
CA PRO A 91 21.81 9.27 -22.51
C PRO A 91 20.90 10.04 -21.56
N ARG A 92 19.76 10.53 -22.08
CA ARG A 92 18.76 11.26 -21.29
C ARG A 92 17.66 10.38 -20.70
N THR A 93 17.94 9.08 -20.59
CA THR A 93 17.03 8.06 -20.07
C THR A 93 17.50 7.64 -18.68
N TRP A 94 17.15 8.40 -17.66
CA TRP A 94 17.42 8.10 -16.26
C TRP A 94 16.13 7.97 -15.46
N PHE A 95 16.18 7.36 -14.27
CA PHE A 95 14.99 7.28 -13.42
C PHE A 95 14.51 8.68 -13.01
N ASN A 96 13.24 8.99 -13.28
CA ASN A 96 12.58 10.20 -12.78
C ASN A 96 11.65 9.90 -11.60
N ILE A 97 11.27 8.63 -11.41
CA ILE A 97 10.61 8.13 -10.20
C ILE A 97 11.54 7.10 -9.54
N GLY A 98 11.93 7.38 -8.30
CA GLY A 98 12.73 6.55 -7.41
C GLY A 98 12.07 6.36 -6.04
N ASN A 99 12.76 5.65 -5.13
CA ASN A 99 12.21 5.33 -3.80
C ASN A 99 11.92 6.56 -2.92
N HIS A 100 12.44 7.73 -3.27
CA HIS A 100 12.30 8.97 -2.50
C HIS A 100 11.14 9.86 -3.00
N ASN A 101 10.57 9.58 -4.17
CA ASN A 101 9.54 10.40 -4.81
C ASN A 101 8.42 9.58 -5.47
N ASN A 102 8.10 8.39 -4.94
CA ASN A 102 7.10 7.50 -5.53
C ASN A 102 5.83 7.28 -4.69
N LYS A 103 5.68 7.88 -3.51
CA LYS A 103 4.59 7.57 -2.58
C LYS A 103 3.48 8.60 -2.53
N TYR A 104 2.25 8.13 -2.37
CA TYR A 104 1.06 8.93 -2.12
C TYR A 104 0.01 8.13 -1.34
N SER A 105 -0.96 8.82 -0.76
CA SER A 105 -2.10 8.18 -0.10
C SER A 105 -3.41 8.82 -0.53
N ILE A 106 -4.47 8.01 -0.55
CA ILE A 106 -5.84 8.46 -0.82
C ILE A 106 -6.73 8.02 0.34
N THR A 107 -7.53 8.95 0.84
CA THR A 107 -8.59 8.69 1.82
C THR A 107 -9.93 8.89 1.14
N TYR A 108 -10.82 7.91 1.22
CA TYR A 108 -12.15 7.95 0.64
C TYR A 108 -13.19 7.33 1.58
N GLU A 109 -14.47 7.67 1.38
CA GLU A 109 -15.58 7.07 2.10
C GLU A 109 -16.06 5.81 1.36
N GLU A 110 -16.03 4.67 2.05
CA GLU A 110 -16.59 3.41 1.57
C GLU A 110 -17.87 3.12 2.35
N THR A 111 -18.94 2.70 1.65
CA THR A 111 -20.18 2.28 2.31
C THR A 111 -20.12 0.78 2.54
N LYS A 112 -20.04 0.37 3.80
CA LYS A 112 -20.05 -1.03 4.21
C LYS A 112 -21.42 -1.40 4.76
N ILE A 113 -21.98 -2.50 4.27
CA ILE A 113 -23.20 -3.06 4.84
C ILE A 113 -22.82 -3.82 6.10
N VAL A 114 -23.28 -3.34 7.26
CA VAL A 114 -23.01 -3.96 8.56
C VAL A 114 -24.29 -4.61 9.07
N GLU A 115 -24.21 -5.89 9.40
CA GLU A 115 -25.26 -6.59 10.16
C GLU A 115 -25.22 -6.11 11.62
N LYS A 116 -26.35 -5.62 12.12
CA LYS A 116 -26.53 -5.29 13.53
C LYS A 116 -27.40 -6.35 14.20
N ASP A 117 -27.11 -6.65 15.47
CA ASP A 117 -27.92 -7.55 16.30
C ASP A 117 -29.10 -6.82 16.99
N TYR A 118 -29.39 -5.58 16.56
CA TYR A 118 -30.44 -4.74 17.09
C TYR A 118 -31.08 -3.87 16.02
N VAL A 119 -32.36 -3.57 16.19
CA VAL A 119 -33.12 -2.57 15.43
C VAL A 119 -33.23 -1.31 16.29
N GLU A 120 -32.95 -0.16 15.69
CA GLU A 120 -33.06 1.14 16.35
C GLU A 120 -34.25 1.90 15.77
N HIS A 121 -35.13 2.36 16.65
CA HIS A 121 -36.27 3.20 16.31
C HIS A 121 -36.04 4.61 16.87
N GLU A 122 -35.84 5.57 15.97
CA GLU A 122 -35.83 7.00 16.31
C GLU A 122 -37.25 7.55 16.24
N ILE A 123 -37.75 8.02 17.38
CA ILE A 123 -39.13 8.47 17.54
C ILE A 123 -39.10 9.94 17.94
N ARG A 124 -39.66 10.79 17.08
CA ARG A 124 -39.80 12.21 17.33
C ARG A 124 -41.14 12.46 18.01
N VAL A 125 -41.09 13.05 19.19
CA VAL A 125 -42.28 13.44 19.94
C VAL A 125 -42.36 14.96 20.00
N LYS A 126 -43.49 15.48 19.52
CA LYS A 126 -43.87 16.88 19.68
C LYS A 126 -44.67 17.02 20.97
N ILE A 127 -44.24 17.92 21.84
CA ILE A 127 -44.94 18.23 23.10
C ILE A 127 -45.34 19.70 23.02
N GLU A 128 -46.63 19.94 22.76
CA GLU A 128 -47.22 21.28 22.61
C GLU A 128 -47.51 21.91 23.97
N GLU A 129 -47.34 23.24 24.06
CA GLU A 129 -47.59 23.98 25.30
C GLU A 129 -49.09 24.12 25.58
N GLY A 130 -49.52 23.84 26.81
CA GLY A 130 -50.91 23.97 27.25
C GLY A 130 -51.75 22.68 27.15
N THR A 131 -51.18 21.60 26.63
CA THR A 131 -51.80 20.27 26.63
C THR A 131 -51.82 19.69 28.05
N SER A 132 -52.83 18.85 28.35
CA SER A 132 -52.94 18.18 29.63
C SER A 132 -51.87 17.10 29.80
N ASP A 133 -51.49 16.80 31.04
CA ASP A 133 -50.45 15.80 31.34
C ASP A 133 -50.80 14.42 30.71
N LYS A 134 -52.09 14.08 30.63
CA LYS A 134 -52.58 12.85 30.02
C LYS A 134 -52.42 12.85 28.49
N GLU A 135 -52.79 13.94 27.81
CA GLU A 135 -52.67 14.07 26.35
C GLU A 135 -51.20 14.01 25.90
N ILE A 136 -50.27 14.53 26.70
CA ILE A 136 -48.83 14.45 26.42
C ILE A 136 -48.38 12.99 26.43
N ILE A 137 -48.79 12.21 27.44
CA ILE A 137 -48.45 10.79 27.55
C ILE A 137 -49.09 9.98 26.42
N ASP A 138 -50.34 10.27 26.09
CA ASP A 138 -51.05 9.61 24.98
C ASP A 138 -50.34 9.90 23.64
N THR A 139 -49.88 11.14 23.42
CA THR A 139 -49.11 11.53 22.22
C THR A 139 -47.77 10.79 22.13
N ILE A 140 -47.05 10.66 23.26
CA ILE A 140 -45.80 9.89 23.33
C ILE A 140 -46.08 8.43 22.97
N ASN A 141 -47.07 7.81 23.61
CA ASN A 141 -47.42 6.41 23.37
C ASN A 141 -47.86 6.16 21.92
N GLN A 142 -48.66 7.06 21.34
CA GLN A 142 -49.06 6.98 19.94
C GLN A 142 -47.84 7.08 18.99
N SER A 143 -46.93 8.02 19.24
CA SER A 143 -45.70 8.17 18.43
C SER A 143 -44.80 6.93 18.49
N ILE A 144 -44.77 6.25 19.65
CA ILE A 144 -44.06 4.99 19.84
C ILE A 144 -44.79 3.85 19.11
N GLU A 145 -46.10 3.76 19.27
CA GLU A 145 -46.94 2.73 18.66
C GLU A 145 -46.84 2.75 17.13
N GLU A 146 -46.91 3.94 16.52
CA GLU A 146 -46.77 4.13 15.07
C GLU A 146 -45.42 3.65 14.52
N LYS A 147 -44.37 3.63 15.35
CA LYS A 147 -42.99 3.33 14.92
C LYS A 147 -42.51 1.94 15.31
N CYS A 148 -42.90 1.42 16.47
CA CYS A 148 -42.47 0.12 16.95
C CYS A 148 -43.56 -0.67 17.69
N GLY A 149 -44.82 -0.21 17.74
CA GLY A 149 -45.90 -0.90 18.46
C GLY A 149 -45.83 -0.72 19.98
N HIS A 150 -46.61 -1.51 20.74
CA HIS A 150 -46.81 -1.34 22.19
C HIS A 150 -45.74 -1.97 23.10
N PHE A 151 -44.50 -2.14 22.62
CA PHE A 151 -43.44 -2.77 23.42
C PHE A 151 -42.84 -1.84 24.49
N VAL A 152 -42.99 -0.53 24.31
CA VAL A 152 -42.66 0.49 25.31
C VAL A 152 -43.86 1.39 25.45
N SER A 153 -44.29 1.67 26.69
CA SER A 153 -45.38 2.61 26.94
C SER A 153 -45.21 3.30 28.29
N PHE A 154 -45.85 4.45 28.41
CA PHE A 154 -45.86 5.29 29.60
C PHE A 154 -47.27 5.31 30.17
N ALA A 155 -47.41 5.04 31.46
CA ALA A 155 -48.68 5.13 32.16
C ALA A 155 -48.56 6.10 33.33
N LEU A 156 -49.41 7.13 33.34
CA LEU A 156 -49.45 8.10 34.42
C LEU A 156 -50.38 7.59 35.53
N ASP A 157 -49.86 7.44 36.74
CA ASP A 157 -50.61 7.09 37.94
C ASP A 157 -50.41 8.18 39.01
N GLN A 158 -51.38 9.09 39.10
CA GLN A 158 -51.38 10.24 40.02
C GLN A 158 -50.11 11.11 39.92
N LYS A 159 -49.12 10.88 40.79
CA LYS A 159 -47.85 11.61 40.86
C LYS A 159 -46.66 10.81 40.31
N ASN A 160 -46.88 9.57 39.89
CA ASN A 160 -45.87 8.71 39.35
C ASN A 160 -46.17 8.41 37.88
N ILE A 161 -45.12 8.05 37.14
CA ILE A 161 -45.19 7.58 35.77
C ILE A 161 -44.47 6.25 35.69
N ILE A 162 -45.18 5.23 35.25
CA ILE A 162 -44.64 3.89 35.05
C ILE A 162 -44.25 3.78 33.58
N VAL A 163 -42.98 3.44 33.34
CA VAL A 163 -42.50 3.09 32.01
C VAL A 163 -42.55 1.58 31.90
N TYR A 164 -43.41 1.04 31.04
CA TYR A 164 -43.46 -0.38 30.74
C TYR A 164 -42.50 -0.70 29.59
N ILE A 165 -41.66 -1.72 29.77
CA ILE A 165 -40.70 -2.17 28.76
C ILE A 165 -40.83 -3.69 28.59
N ALA A 166 -41.14 -4.13 27.37
CA ALA A 166 -41.21 -5.54 27.01
C ALA A 166 -39.81 -6.18 26.98
N PRO A 167 -39.69 -7.51 27.16
CA PRO A 167 -38.41 -8.21 27.08
C PRO A 167 -37.67 -7.93 25.76
N ASN A 168 -36.36 -7.71 25.86
CA ASN A 168 -35.45 -7.39 24.75
C ASN A 168 -35.59 -5.99 24.14
N TYR A 169 -36.42 -5.11 24.71
CA TYR A 169 -36.46 -3.69 24.34
C TYR A 169 -35.71 -2.85 25.39
N GLU A 170 -35.06 -1.79 24.92
CA GLU A 170 -34.38 -0.80 25.76
C GLU A 170 -34.83 0.60 25.34
N LEU A 171 -35.18 1.44 26.30
CA LEU A 171 -35.47 2.87 26.07
C LEU A 171 -34.20 3.68 26.38
N HIS A 172 -33.69 4.38 25.37
CA HIS A 172 -32.51 5.23 25.44
C HIS A 172 -32.93 6.69 25.37
N LEU A 173 -32.58 7.44 26.42
CA LEU A 173 -32.84 8.87 26.55
C LEU A 173 -31.50 9.59 26.68
N THR A 174 -31.15 10.43 25.71
CA THR A 174 -29.93 11.24 25.75
C THR A 174 -30.22 12.63 26.32
N ALA A 175 -29.25 13.23 27.00
CA ALA A 175 -29.40 14.59 27.54
C ALA A 175 -29.56 15.64 26.43
N VAL A 176 -29.00 15.38 25.25
CA VAL A 176 -29.06 16.27 24.08
C VAL A 176 -30.42 16.19 23.39
N ASP A 177 -30.94 14.97 23.18
CA ASP A 177 -32.08 14.76 22.30
C ASP A 177 -33.41 14.58 23.04
N ALA A 178 -33.39 14.15 24.31
CA ALA A 178 -34.59 13.91 25.12
C ALA A 178 -34.66 14.71 26.45
N PRO A 179 -34.31 16.01 26.51
CA PRO A 179 -34.20 16.75 27.76
C PRO A 179 -35.55 16.93 28.49
N ARG A 180 -36.68 17.00 27.76
CA ARG A 180 -38.00 17.16 28.41
C ARG A 180 -38.45 15.84 29.03
N LEU A 181 -38.20 14.70 28.37
CA LEU A 181 -38.54 13.38 28.89
C LEU A 181 -37.72 13.04 30.14
N LEU A 182 -36.41 13.32 30.16
CA LEU A 182 -35.60 13.17 31.37
C LEU A 182 -36.16 14.01 32.54
N THR A 183 -36.56 15.25 32.25
CA THR A 183 -37.18 16.13 33.24
C THR A 183 -38.51 15.55 33.73
N MET A 184 -39.35 15.02 32.83
CA MET A 184 -40.65 14.43 33.16
C MET A 184 -40.54 13.18 34.06
N LEU A 185 -39.48 12.39 33.88
CA LEU A 185 -39.17 11.22 34.71
C LEU A 185 -38.39 11.58 35.99
N HIS A 186 -38.19 12.87 36.29
CA HIS A 186 -37.37 13.33 37.42
C HIS A 186 -35.93 12.78 37.39
N LEU A 187 -35.39 12.56 36.19
CA LEU A 187 -34.03 12.06 36.03
C LEU A 187 -33.03 13.22 35.88
N PRO A 188 -31.76 13.02 36.28
CA PRO A 188 -30.69 13.98 35.98
C PRO A 188 -30.54 14.15 34.46
N ARG A 189 -29.99 15.28 34.02
CA ARG A 189 -29.72 15.58 32.61
C ARG A 189 -28.47 14.86 32.10
N GLU A 190 -28.50 13.55 32.16
CA GLU A 190 -27.46 12.63 31.72
C GLU A 190 -28.10 11.52 30.88
N ASP A 191 -27.30 10.85 30.06
CA ASP A 191 -27.78 9.75 29.23
C ASP A 191 -28.25 8.58 30.10
N ARG A 192 -29.46 8.07 29.81
CA ARG A 192 -30.11 7.01 30.58
C ARG A 192 -30.65 5.93 29.68
N ILE A 193 -30.45 4.68 30.11
CA ILE A 193 -30.95 3.47 29.45
C ILE A 193 -31.85 2.74 30.43
N ILE A 194 -33.13 2.62 30.10
CA ILE A 194 -34.13 1.89 30.88
C ILE A 194 -34.37 0.54 30.17
N LYS A 195 -34.15 -0.57 30.88
CA LYS A 195 -34.20 -1.94 30.30
C LYS A 195 -35.33 -2.81 30.83
N HIS A 196 -35.97 -2.37 31.90
CA HIS A 196 -37.05 -3.06 32.58
C HIS A 196 -38.09 -2.04 33.00
N SER A 197 -39.31 -2.51 33.23
CA SER A 197 -40.38 -1.62 33.67
C SER A 197 -40.03 -0.99 35.02
N GLU A 198 -40.10 0.33 35.10
CA GLU A 198 -39.69 1.10 36.28
C GLU A 198 -40.65 2.28 36.51
N SER A 199 -40.81 2.67 37.78
CA SER A 199 -41.70 3.76 38.17
C SER A 199 -40.88 4.98 38.57
N PHE A 200 -41.27 6.15 38.05
CA PHE A 200 -40.60 7.42 38.28
C PHE A 200 -41.56 8.45 38.85
N VAL A 201 -41.03 9.44 39.56
CA VAL A 201 -41.82 10.59 40.01
C VAL A 201 -42.09 11.47 38.79
N PHE A 202 -43.37 11.73 38.49
CA PHE A 202 -43.73 12.56 37.36
C PHE A 202 -43.50 14.05 37.67
N ARG A 203 -42.85 14.76 36.75
CA ARG A 203 -42.70 16.23 36.78
C ARG A 203 -43.23 16.85 35.50
N LYS A 204 -43.83 18.02 35.61
CA LYS A 204 -44.32 18.75 34.43
C LYS A 204 -43.16 19.21 33.54
N PRO A 205 -43.27 19.05 32.21
CA PRO A 205 -42.22 19.48 31.28
C PRO A 205 -42.03 21.00 31.27
N SER A 206 -40.81 21.47 31.00
CA SER A 206 -40.51 22.91 30.90
C SER A 206 -40.98 23.55 29.58
N LYS A 207 -41.29 24.86 29.61
CA LYS A 207 -41.75 25.70 28.48
C LYS A 207 -40.66 26.04 27.45
N THR A 208 -39.95 25.04 26.93
CA THR A 208 -38.85 25.23 25.97
C THR A 208 -39.08 24.42 24.68
N ASN A 209 -39.08 25.09 23.54
CA ASN A 209 -39.64 24.63 22.25
C ASN A 209 -38.77 23.63 21.44
N LYS A 210 -38.02 22.72 22.07
CA LYS A 210 -37.23 21.69 21.35
C LYS A 210 -38.02 20.38 21.23
N ASP A 211 -38.01 19.79 20.04
CA ASP A 211 -38.48 18.44 19.77
C ASP A 211 -37.72 17.43 20.64
N ASN A 212 -38.40 16.40 21.17
CA ASN A 212 -37.71 15.28 21.83
C ASN A 212 -37.54 14.15 20.84
N LEU A 213 -36.32 13.65 20.72
CA LEU A 213 -36.03 12.40 20.04
C LEU A 213 -35.78 11.33 21.12
N LEU A 214 -36.63 10.32 21.14
CA LEU A 214 -36.38 9.13 21.95
C LEU A 214 -35.89 8.00 21.04
N LYS A 215 -35.01 7.16 21.59
CA LYS A 215 -34.46 6.00 20.89
C LYS A 215 -34.94 4.73 21.58
N ILE A 216 -35.58 3.84 20.84
CA ILE A 216 -35.93 2.50 21.31
C ILE A 216 -35.06 1.50 20.57
N ILE A 217 -34.31 0.69 21.33
CA ILE A 217 -33.46 -0.35 20.78
C ILE A 217 -34.11 -1.70 21.06
N ALA A 218 -34.45 -2.41 19.99
CA ALA A 218 -34.95 -3.77 20.05
C ALA A 218 -33.80 -4.73 19.74
N ARG A 219 -33.42 -5.57 20.72
CA ARG A 219 -32.33 -6.55 20.59
C ARG A 219 -32.91 -7.95 20.43
N ASN A 220 -32.16 -8.87 19.82
CA ASN A 220 -32.48 -10.30 19.81
C ASN A 220 -33.94 -10.63 19.41
N LEU A 221 -34.49 -9.91 18.43
CA LEU A 221 -35.85 -10.13 17.97
C LEU A 221 -35.93 -11.47 17.26
N LYS A 222 -36.60 -12.43 17.92
CA LYS A 222 -36.87 -13.76 17.36
C LYS A 222 -38.31 -13.80 16.85
N ARG A 223 -38.49 -14.04 15.54
CA ARG A 223 -39.79 -14.43 14.98
C ARG A 223 -40.02 -15.90 15.23
N LEU A 224 -41.18 -16.22 15.78
CA LEU A 224 -41.52 -17.57 16.22
C LEU A 224 -42.58 -18.15 15.30
N TYR A 225 -42.27 -19.31 14.71
CA TYR A 225 -43.17 -20.07 13.86
C TYR A 225 -43.42 -21.44 14.48
N ILE A 226 -44.63 -21.95 14.33
CA ILE A 226 -44.99 -23.30 14.73
C ILE A 226 -45.17 -24.11 13.45
N ILE A 227 -44.33 -25.14 13.28
CA ILE A 227 -44.30 -25.95 12.07
C ILE A 227 -44.78 -27.35 12.40
N ARG A 228 -45.78 -27.81 11.65
CA ARG A 228 -46.28 -29.18 11.76
C ARG A 228 -45.34 -30.13 11.02
N ALA A 229 -45.06 -31.28 11.62
CA ALA A 229 -44.23 -32.33 11.02
C ALA A 229 -44.93 -33.04 9.85
N THR A 230 -46.27 -33.04 9.84
CA THR A 230 -47.09 -33.73 8.84
C THR A 230 -48.17 -32.81 8.25
N ARG A 231 -48.72 -33.17 7.08
CA ARG A 231 -49.92 -32.52 6.55
C ARG A 231 -51.14 -32.80 7.45
N PHE A 232 -52.09 -31.87 7.46
CA PHE A 232 -53.38 -32.04 8.12
C PHE A 232 -54.19 -33.14 7.40
N ASN A 233 -54.68 -34.14 8.13
CA ASN A 233 -55.43 -35.30 7.61
C ASN A 233 -54.70 -36.22 6.62
N HIS A 234 -53.35 -36.27 6.63
CA HIS A 234 -52.60 -37.20 5.79
C HIS A 234 -52.87 -38.66 6.20
N LYS A 235 -53.19 -39.52 5.23
CA LYS A 235 -53.32 -40.96 5.41
C LYS A 235 -52.07 -41.63 4.84
N TYR A 236 -51.22 -42.18 5.69
CA TYR A 236 -50.07 -42.96 5.24
C TYR A 236 -50.56 -44.31 4.70
N THR A 237 -50.40 -44.52 3.40
CA THR A 237 -50.77 -45.77 2.72
C THR A 237 -49.61 -46.75 2.60
N ASP A 238 -48.36 -46.25 2.71
CA ASP A 238 -47.13 -47.03 2.63
C ASP A 238 -46.21 -46.67 3.83
N LEU A 239 -45.98 -47.65 4.70
CA LEU A 239 -45.13 -47.51 5.89
C LEU A 239 -43.64 -47.55 5.55
N ASP A 240 -43.25 -48.13 4.42
CA ASP A 240 -41.85 -48.26 4.01
C ASP A 240 -41.28 -46.94 3.48
N ASN A 241 -42.14 -46.04 2.96
CA ASN A 241 -41.77 -44.70 2.49
C ASN A 241 -42.12 -43.56 3.47
N MET A 242 -42.60 -43.91 4.67
CA MET A 242 -43.12 -42.95 5.67
C MET A 242 -42.11 -41.85 6.02
N HIS A 243 -40.84 -42.20 6.24
CA HIS A 243 -39.81 -41.23 6.63
C HIS A 243 -39.58 -40.16 5.56
N HIS A 244 -39.52 -40.57 4.30
CA HIS A 244 -39.35 -39.66 3.18
C HIS A 244 -40.54 -38.69 3.07
N GLU A 245 -41.76 -39.20 3.14
CA GLU A 245 -42.97 -38.38 3.08
C GLU A 245 -43.05 -37.35 4.22
N ILE A 246 -42.67 -37.73 5.45
CA ILE A 246 -42.65 -36.82 6.61
C ILE A 246 -41.73 -35.62 6.35
N PHE A 247 -40.50 -35.85 5.89
CA PHE A 247 -39.54 -34.77 5.69
C PHE A 247 -39.88 -33.91 4.46
N GLN A 248 -40.43 -34.50 3.40
CA GLN A 248 -41.00 -33.71 2.29
C GLN A 248 -42.14 -32.80 2.77
N HIS A 249 -43.06 -33.32 3.59
CA HIS A 249 -44.13 -32.50 4.16
C HIS A 249 -43.63 -31.43 5.12
N THR A 250 -42.60 -31.73 5.90
CA THR A 250 -41.96 -30.76 6.80
C THR A 250 -41.37 -29.59 6.01
N ASN A 251 -40.60 -29.87 4.94
CA ASN A 251 -40.07 -28.84 4.04
C ASN A 251 -41.20 -28.03 3.36
N PHE A 252 -42.26 -28.71 2.91
CA PHE A 252 -43.43 -28.04 2.34
C PHE A 252 -44.10 -27.09 3.34
N ASN A 253 -44.26 -27.49 4.60
CA ASN A 253 -44.85 -26.65 5.65
C ASN A 253 -43.96 -25.43 5.99
N LEU A 254 -42.63 -25.58 5.95
CA LEU A 254 -41.70 -24.45 6.05
C LEU A 254 -41.88 -23.48 4.88
N MET A 255 -42.04 -23.99 3.67
CA MET A 255 -42.30 -23.17 2.48
C MET A 255 -43.63 -22.42 2.57
N GLN A 256 -44.71 -23.10 2.98
CA GLN A 256 -46.05 -22.51 3.11
C GLN A 256 -46.12 -21.41 4.18
N THR A 257 -45.28 -21.49 5.22
CA THR A 257 -45.19 -20.46 6.27
C THR A 257 -44.29 -19.28 5.88
N GLY A 258 -43.77 -19.26 4.65
CA GLY A 258 -42.91 -18.19 4.12
C GLY A 258 -41.45 -18.28 4.56
N ILE A 259 -41.06 -19.37 5.22
CA ILE A 259 -39.70 -19.58 5.77
C ILE A 259 -39.01 -20.81 5.14
N GLY A 260 -39.35 -21.17 3.90
CA GLY A 260 -38.87 -22.39 3.25
C GLY A 260 -37.35 -22.53 3.18
N GLY A 261 -36.60 -21.44 3.15
CA GLY A 261 -35.13 -21.46 3.16
C GLY A 261 -34.49 -21.46 4.55
N ALA A 262 -35.27 -21.48 5.63
CA ALA A 262 -34.77 -21.39 7.00
C ALA A 262 -34.14 -22.71 7.48
N ALA A 263 -34.67 -23.84 7.03
CA ALA A 263 -34.12 -25.15 7.27
C ALA A 263 -34.54 -26.16 6.18
N ASP A 264 -33.66 -27.11 5.90
CA ASP A 264 -33.88 -28.18 4.92
C ASP A 264 -33.69 -29.56 5.56
N PHE A 265 -34.68 -30.43 5.35
CA PHE A 265 -34.63 -31.84 5.76
C PHE A 265 -34.43 -32.71 4.52
N ILE A 266 -33.25 -33.30 4.38
CA ILE A 266 -32.88 -34.13 3.23
C ILE A 266 -32.78 -35.58 3.69
N PHE A 267 -33.68 -36.42 3.18
CA PHE A 267 -33.72 -37.85 3.51
C PHE A 267 -32.84 -38.67 2.56
N ASP A 268 -32.04 -39.58 3.12
CA ASP A 268 -31.24 -40.57 2.41
C ASP A 268 -31.93 -41.94 2.48
N PHE A 269 -32.38 -42.42 1.31
CA PHE A 269 -33.07 -43.71 1.15
C PHE A 269 -32.18 -44.92 1.41
N THR A 270 -30.86 -44.80 1.20
CA THR A 270 -29.93 -45.93 1.29
C THR A 270 -29.52 -46.23 2.71
N GLU A 271 -29.33 -45.19 3.52
CA GLU A 271 -28.86 -45.31 4.90
C GLU A 271 -29.94 -45.07 5.95
N ASN A 272 -31.17 -44.72 5.53
CA ASN A 272 -32.29 -44.34 6.40
C ASN A 272 -31.90 -43.22 7.38
N LYS A 273 -31.25 -42.19 6.85
CA LYS A 273 -30.77 -41.01 7.59
C LYS A 273 -31.50 -39.77 7.10
N VAL A 274 -31.61 -38.77 7.97
CA VAL A 274 -31.99 -37.42 7.58
C VAL A 274 -30.88 -36.45 7.91
N GLN A 275 -30.50 -35.65 6.92
CA GLN A 275 -29.64 -34.50 7.11
C GLN A 275 -30.52 -33.27 7.30
N ILE A 276 -30.37 -32.60 8.43
CA ILE A 276 -31.08 -31.36 8.74
C ILE A 276 -30.06 -30.22 8.62
N THR A 277 -30.35 -29.27 7.74
CA THR A 277 -29.50 -28.09 7.53
C THR A 277 -30.27 -26.86 7.95
N VAL A 278 -29.77 -26.13 8.95
CA VAL A 278 -30.42 -24.94 9.51
C VAL A 278 -29.56 -23.70 9.21
N GLN A 279 -30.18 -22.63 8.74
CA GLN A 279 -29.49 -21.37 8.45
C GLN A 279 -28.89 -20.73 9.71
N LYS A 280 -27.85 -19.90 9.54
CA LYS A 280 -27.03 -19.35 10.64
C LYS A 280 -27.83 -18.56 11.69
N ASN A 281 -28.96 -17.96 11.31
CA ASN A 281 -29.80 -17.15 12.19
C ASN A 281 -31.10 -17.86 12.61
N VAL A 282 -31.19 -19.18 12.43
CA VAL A 282 -32.38 -19.98 12.68
C VAL A 282 -32.10 -21.03 13.75
N GLU A 283 -33.06 -21.25 14.63
CA GLU A 283 -33.05 -22.30 15.65
C GLU A 283 -34.32 -23.16 15.51
N LEU A 284 -34.15 -24.48 15.44
CA LEU A 284 -35.27 -25.43 15.48
C LEU A 284 -35.38 -26.02 16.88
N GLU A 285 -36.47 -25.72 17.58
CA GLU A 285 -36.74 -26.18 18.93
C GLU A 285 -37.74 -27.35 18.91
N PHE A 286 -37.25 -28.53 19.28
CA PHE A 286 -38.03 -29.75 19.46
C PHE A 286 -38.23 -29.98 20.95
N ARG A 287 -39.49 -30.04 21.37
CA ARG A 287 -39.84 -30.34 22.76
C ARG A 287 -40.65 -31.63 22.84
N LEU A 288 -40.34 -32.47 23.83
CA LEU A 288 -41.01 -33.76 24.03
C LEU A 288 -42.52 -33.59 24.26
N LEU A 289 -42.93 -32.46 24.83
CA LEU A 289 -44.33 -32.12 25.05
C LEU A 289 -45.13 -31.99 23.74
N TYR A 290 -44.49 -31.59 22.64
CA TYR A 290 -45.16 -31.25 21.37
C TYR A 290 -44.84 -32.19 20.21
N ALA A 291 -43.71 -32.92 20.28
CA ALA A 291 -43.22 -33.77 19.20
C ALA A 291 -42.58 -35.10 19.67
N PRO A 292 -43.25 -35.91 20.52
CA PRO A 292 -42.64 -37.10 21.12
C PRO A 292 -42.25 -38.19 20.11
N LEU A 293 -43.07 -38.46 19.08
CA LEU A 293 -42.77 -39.50 18.09
C LEU A 293 -41.73 -39.04 17.08
N LEU A 294 -41.79 -37.79 16.63
CA LEU A 294 -40.79 -37.19 15.74
C LEU A 294 -39.42 -37.16 16.43
N MET A 295 -39.36 -36.80 17.71
CA MET A 295 -38.11 -36.80 18.48
C MET A 295 -37.58 -38.22 18.68
N ARG A 296 -38.44 -39.21 19.01
CA ARG A 296 -38.04 -40.62 19.08
C ARG A 296 -37.48 -41.11 17.74
N MET A 297 -38.12 -40.72 16.62
CA MET A 297 -37.66 -41.04 15.26
C MET A 297 -36.28 -40.43 14.98
N LEU A 298 -36.01 -39.20 15.42
CA LEU A 298 -34.73 -38.51 15.29
C LEU A 298 -33.67 -38.92 16.34
N SER A 299 -33.95 -39.94 17.17
CA SER A 299 -33.10 -40.39 18.29
C SER A 299 -32.86 -39.33 19.38
N MET A 300 -33.82 -38.44 19.64
CA MET A 300 -33.76 -37.38 20.66
C MET A 300 -34.55 -37.77 21.91
N THR A 301 -33.90 -37.75 23.08
CA THR A 301 -34.49 -38.19 24.37
C THR A 301 -34.81 -37.06 25.35
N LYS A 302 -34.47 -35.82 25.00
CA LYS A 302 -34.72 -34.59 25.78
C LYS A 302 -35.06 -33.45 24.82
N ASP A 303 -35.56 -32.33 25.33
CA ASP A 303 -35.76 -31.11 24.53
C ASP A 303 -34.43 -30.68 23.87
N VAL A 304 -34.48 -30.41 22.56
CA VAL A 304 -33.30 -30.15 21.74
C VAL A 304 -33.53 -28.91 20.89
N ILE A 305 -32.49 -28.07 20.80
CA ILE A 305 -32.41 -26.97 19.85
C ILE A 305 -31.36 -27.33 18.80
N LEU A 306 -31.75 -27.34 17.53
CA LEU A 306 -30.83 -27.58 16.41
C LEU A 306 -30.42 -26.28 15.73
N THR A 307 -29.13 -26.18 15.42
CA THR A 307 -28.51 -25.11 14.65
C THR A 307 -27.44 -25.69 13.71
N GLY A 308 -27.23 -25.08 12.55
CA GLY A 308 -26.24 -25.55 11.58
C GLY A 308 -26.65 -26.88 10.93
N LYS A 309 -25.66 -27.73 10.61
CA LYS A 309 -25.88 -29.00 9.90
C LYS A 309 -25.77 -30.19 10.85
N THR A 310 -26.82 -30.99 10.94
CA THR A 310 -26.86 -32.23 11.74
C THR A 310 -27.30 -33.42 10.89
N LEU A 311 -26.90 -34.62 11.30
CA LEU A 311 -27.24 -35.88 10.65
C LEU A 311 -27.84 -36.82 11.69
N HIS A 312 -29.03 -37.35 11.40
CA HIS A 312 -29.78 -38.21 12.31
C HIS A 312 -30.07 -39.55 11.65
N VAL A 313 -29.67 -40.63 12.32
CA VAL A 313 -30.10 -42.00 11.96
C VAL A 313 -31.51 -42.21 12.48
N LEU A 314 -32.42 -42.58 11.59
CA LEU A 314 -33.83 -42.69 11.94
C LEU A 314 -34.16 -44.00 12.65
N GLN A 315 -34.84 -43.90 13.78
CA GLN A 315 -35.37 -45.06 14.50
C GLN A 315 -36.73 -45.45 13.95
N LYS A 316 -37.02 -46.76 13.97
CA LYS A 316 -38.37 -47.25 13.68
C LYS A 316 -39.33 -46.77 14.78
N VAL A 317 -40.44 -46.18 14.36
CA VAL A 317 -41.54 -45.77 15.23
C VAL A 317 -42.79 -46.59 14.95
N GLU A 318 -43.59 -46.83 15.98
CA GLU A 318 -44.80 -47.68 15.91
C GLU A 318 -45.92 -47.05 15.06
N ARG A 319 -45.91 -45.73 14.87
CA ARG A 319 -46.86 -44.97 14.07
C ARG A 319 -46.28 -43.63 13.61
N PRO A 320 -46.81 -43.01 12.55
CA PRO A 320 -46.36 -41.71 12.08
C PRO A 320 -46.60 -40.59 13.13
N PRO A 321 -45.74 -39.55 13.19
CA PRO A 321 -45.86 -38.41 14.10
C PRO A 321 -46.96 -37.42 13.65
N LEU A 322 -48.21 -37.87 13.69
CA LEU A 322 -49.36 -37.08 13.25
C LEU A 322 -49.65 -35.90 14.18
N ASN A 323 -49.88 -34.71 13.60
CA ASN A 323 -50.21 -33.46 14.31
C ASN A 323 -49.14 -32.96 15.31
N GLU A 324 -47.95 -33.55 15.29
CA GLU A 324 -46.81 -33.06 16.05
C GLU A 324 -46.24 -31.78 15.43
N HIS A 325 -45.69 -30.92 16.27
CA HIS A 325 -45.14 -29.64 15.85
C HIS A 325 -43.86 -29.31 16.58
N PHE A 326 -43.01 -28.54 15.91
CA PHE A 326 -41.80 -27.98 16.47
C PHE A 326 -41.80 -26.47 16.24
N ARG A 327 -41.01 -25.75 17.04
CA ARG A 327 -40.91 -24.31 16.94
C ARG A 327 -39.68 -23.93 16.10
N VAL A 328 -39.84 -22.95 15.23
CA VAL A 328 -38.75 -22.34 14.49
C VAL A 328 -38.60 -20.91 14.96
N SER A 329 -37.41 -20.54 15.40
CA SER A 329 -37.07 -19.19 15.81
C SER A 329 -36.08 -18.60 14.82
N ILE A 330 -36.45 -17.50 14.16
CA ILE A 330 -35.57 -16.78 13.22
C ILE A 330 -35.16 -15.47 13.88
N THR A 331 -33.85 -15.25 14.03
CA THR A 331 -33.30 -14.00 14.54
C THR A 331 -33.10 -13.04 13.37
N ASP A 332 -33.82 -11.92 13.40
CA ASP A 332 -33.66 -10.86 12.40
C ASP A 332 -32.37 -10.08 12.69
N LYS A 333 -31.46 -10.00 11.71
CA LYS A 333 -30.28 -9.14 11.76
C LYS A 333 -30.44 -8.02 10.73
N PRO A 334 -30.89 -6.82 11.12
CA PRO A 334 -30.99 -5.71 10.19
C PRO A 334 -29.61 -5.35 9.62
N THR A 335 -29.56 -5.09 8.32
CA THR A 335 -28.39 -4.57 7.63
C THR A 335 -28.48 -3.06 7.52
N VAL A 336 -27.45 -2.35 7.97
CA VAL A 336 -27.39 -0.88 7.89
C VAL A 336 -26.16 -0.48 7.07
N PRO A 337 -26.32 0.40 6.06
CA PRO A 337 -25.18 0.98 5.37
C PRO A 337 -24.46 1.94 6.32
N VAL A 338 -23.21 1.62 6.65
CA VAL A 338 -22.33 2.48 7.45
C VAL A 338 -21.26 3.05 6.52
N LYS A 339 -21.08 4.37 6.55
CA LYS A 339 -19.98 5.03 5.85
C LYS A 339 -18.75 4.99 6.74
N GLU A 340 -17.66 4.41 6.24
CA GLU A 340 -16.37 4.38 6.92
C GLU A 340 -15.32 5.08 6.06
N LYS A 341 -14.43 5.85 6.70
CA LYS A 341 -13.27 6.44 6.02
C LYS A 341 -12.17 5.41 5.95
N LYS A 342 -11.68 5.17 4.73
CA LYS A 342 -10.58 4.26 4.46
C LYS A 342 -9.44 5.03 3.84
N THR A 343 -8.22 4.74 4.28
CA THR A 343 -6.99 5.30 3.71
C THR A 343 -6.16 4.20 3.08
N GLU A 344 -5.75 4.43 1.84
CA GLU A 344 -4.90 3.53 1.08
C GLU A 344 -3.57 4.23 0.79
N ASN A 345 -2.46 3.56 1.13
CA ASN A 345 -1.11 4.05 0.85
C ASN A 345 -0.60 3.34 -0.40
N LEU A 346 -0.18 4.13 -1.39
CA LEU A 346 0.13 3.68 -2.74
C LEU A 346 1.53 4.14 -3.13
N GLU A 347 2.18 3.36 -3.98
CA GLU A 347 3.50 3.65 -4.51
C GLU A 347 3.50 3.46 -6.03
N LEU A 348 4.16 4.37 -6.73
CA LEU A 348 4.44 4.26 -8.16
C LEU A 348 5.63 3.32 -8.37
N GLU A 349 5.64 2.62 -9.50
CA GLU A 349 6.79 1.80 -9.89
C GLU A 349 7.99 2.70 -10.15
N VAL A 350 9.14 2.35 -9.56
CA VAL A 350 10.42 3.01 -9.78
C VAL A 350 10.87 2.80 -11.22
N GLY A 351 11.24 3.89 -11.89
CA GLY A 351 11.63 3.81 -13.29
C GLY A 351 11.71 5.16 -14.00
N PHE A 352 11.74 5.08 -15.33
CA PHE A 352 11.70 6.22 -16.22
C PHE A 352 10.36 6.31 -16.93
N TYR A 353 9.66 7.40 -16.71
CA TYR A 353 8.41 7.75 -17.38
C TYR A 353 8.71 8.79 -18.47
N LYS A 354 8.62 8.38 -19.74
CA LYS A 354 9.03 9.21 -20.88
C LYS A 354 8.06 10.36 -21.13
N THR A 355 6.76 10.14 -20.91
CA THR A 355 5.73 11.16 -21.10
C THR A 355 4.85 11.32 -19.86
N SER A 356 4.22 12.48 -19.75
CA SER A 356 3.23 12.79 -18.70
C SER A 356 2.09 11.78 -18.68
N GLU A 357 1.62 11.33 -19.84
CA GLU A 357 0.51 10.38 -19.93
C GLU A 357 0.92 9.01 -19.41
N GLN A 358 2.17 8.59 -19.66
CA GLN A 358 2.70 7.35 -19.10
C GLN A 358 2.74 7.41 -17.58
N LEU A 359 3.20 8.54 -17.01
CA LEU A 359 3.21 8.77 -15.57
C LEU A 359 1.78 8.81 -14.99
N PHE A 360 0.86 9.54 -15.61
CA PHE A 360 -0.50 9.67 -15.08
C PHE A 360 -1.26 8.34 -15.07
N ARG A 361 -1.00 7.46 -16.03
CA ARG A 361 -1.58 6.11 -16.08
C ARG A 361 -1.09 5.18 -14.96
N SER A 362 0.03 5.47 -14.31
CA SER A 362 0.52 4.63 -13.20
C SER A 362 -0.15 4.96 -11.86
N PHE A 363 -0.86 6.08 -11.74
CA PHE A 363 -1.65 6.39 -10.56
C PHE A 363 -2.93 5.56 -10.53
N LYS A 364 -3.26 5.05 -9.34
CA LYS A 364 -4.54 4.39 -9.05
C LYS A 364 -5.49 5.41 -8.44
N HIS A 365 -6.77 5.32 -8.80
CA HIS A 365 -7.85 6.17 -8.28
C HIS A 365 -7.75 7.67 -8.57
N LEU A 366 -6.70 8.13 -9.25
CA LEU A 366 -6.49 9.53 -9.60
C LEU A 366 -6.41 9.69 -11.11
N ALA A 367 -7.05 10.74 -11.60
CA ALA A 367 -6.99 11.14 -12.99
C ALA A 367 -6.34 12.53 -13.10
N PHE A 368 -5.40 12.63 -14.03
CA PHE A 368 -4.66 13.85 -14.29
C PHE A 368 -4.83 14.26 -15.75
N ASN A 369 -4.83 15.56 -15.98
CA ASN A 369 -4.82 16.16 -17.31
C ASN A 369 -3.59 17.05 -17.45
N HIS A 370 -2.87 16.88 -18.55
CA HIS A 370 -1.77 17.75 -18.93
C HIS A 370 -2.32 19.01 -19.61
N LEU A 371 -1.98 20.20 -19.09
CA LEU A 371 -2.37 21.48 -19.66
C LEU A 371 -1.31 22.02 -20.65
N ALA A 372 -1.72 22.89 -21.57
CA ALA A 372 -0.84 23.44 -22.62
C ALA A 372 0.37 24.23 -22.09
N ASN A 373 0.31 24.72 -20.85
CA ASN A 373 1.40 25.42 -20.17
C ASN A 373 2.31 24.49 -19.35
N ASN A 374 2.28 23.18 -19.64
CA ASN A 374 3.01 22.13 -18.94
C ASN A 374 2.61 21.94 -17.46
N LYS A 375 1.44 22.45 -17.05
CA LYS A 375 0.89 22.26 -15.69
C LYS A 375 0.01 21.01 -15.61
N VAL A 376 -0.14 20.50 -14.39
CA VAL A 376 -0.97 19.34 -14.10
C VAL A 376 -2.30 19.78 -13.51
N LYS A 377 -3.40 19.25 -14.05
CA LYS A 377 -4.74 19.38 -13.46
C LYS A 377 -5.17 18.03 -12.90
N MET A 378 -5.59 18.01 -11.64
CA MET A 378 -6.07 16.82 -10.94
C MET A 378 -7.52 17.05 -10.48
N HIS A 379 -8.35 16.02 -10.53
CA HIS A 379 -9.69 16.05 -9.96
C HIS A 379 -9.80 14.99 -8.86
N ILE A 380 -10.25 15.41 -7.67
CA ILE A 380 -10.49 14.56 -6.51
C ILE A 380 -11.99 14.57 -6.20
N PRO A 381 -12.62 13.40 -5.99
CA PRO A 381 -14.02 13.34 -5.55
C PRO A 381 -14.28 14.11 -4.25
N ASP A 382 -15.45 14.71 -4.10
CA ASP A 382 -15.77 15.66 -3.01
C ASP A 382 -15.56 15.10 -1.59
N THR A 383 -15.78 13.80 -1.39
CA THR A 383 -15.65 13.12 -0.09
C THR A 383 -14.26 12.53 0.14
N SER A 384 -13.32 12.76 -0.76
CA SER A 384 -11.98 12.16 -0.73
C SER A 384 -10.89 13.20 -0.50
N SER A 385 -9.74 12.73 -0.03
CA SER A 385 -8.51 13.53 0.05
C SER A 385 -7.31 12.73 -0.42
N VAL A 386 -6.33 13.43 -0.98
CA VAL A 386 -5.09 12.85 -1.49
C VAL A 386 -3.93 13.54 -0.81
N THR A 387 -2.91 12.77 -0.42
CA THR A 387 -1.65 13.32 0.09
C THR A 387 -0.48 12.76 -0.70
N PHE A 388 0.35 13.64 -1.27
CA PHE A 388 1.59 13.27 -1.95
C PHE A 388 2.78 13.43 -1.01
N GLN A 389 3.76 12.54 -1.11
CA GLN A 389 5.08 12.76 -0.50
C GLN A 389 5.80 13.92 -1.20
N ASP A 390 6.67 14.63 -0.49
CA ASP A 390 7.35 15.83 -0.99
C ASP A 390 7.98 15.67 -2.37
N GLY A 391 8.75 14.61 -2.61
CA GLY A 391 9.38 14.43 -3.92
C GLY A 391 8.38 14.25 -5.07
N LEU A 392 7.26 13.56 -4.83
CA LEU A 392 6.23 13.37 -5.86
C LEU A 392 5.38 14.64 -6.06
N LYS A 393 5.12 15.34 -4.96
CA LYS A 393 4.44 16.64 -4.93
C LYS A 393 5.21 17.68 -5.76
N ASP A 394 6.52 17.78 -5.53
CA ASP A 394 7.40 18.70 -6.24
C ASP A 394 7.48 18.34 -7.73
N LEU A 395 7.63 17.05 -8.05
CA LEU A 395 7.65 16.55 -9.44
C LEU A 395 6.38 16.92 -10.20
N LEU A 396 5.21 16.77 -9.57
CA LEU A 396 3.90 17.13 -10.14
C LEU A 396 3.65 18.66 -10.16
N GLY A 397 4.56 19.46 -9.59
CA GLY A 397 4.51 20.92 -9.59
C GLY A 397 3.56 21.53 -8.55
N PHE A 398 3.22 20.80 -7.49
CA PHE A 398 2.31 21.28 -6.44
C PHE A 398 3.06 21.86 -5.24
N LYS A 399 2.55 22.93 -4.63
CA LYS A 399 3.09 23.48 -3.39
C LYS A 399 2.59 22.75 -2.15
N ASN A 400 1.31 22.37 -2.14
CA ASN A 400 0.67 21.69 -1.02
C ASN A 400 0.81 20.18 -1.16
N SER A 401 1.01 19.47 -0.04
CA SER A 401 1.09 18.01 -0.04
C SER A 401 -0.28 17.33 0.01
N THR A 402 -1.27 17.96 0.67
CA THR A 402 -2.62 17.41 0.87
C THR A 402 -3.68 18.22 0.12
N PHE A 403 -4.57 17.50 -0.55
CA PHE A 403 -5.66 18.04 -1.36
C PHE A 403 -6.98 17.39 -0.96
N TYR A 404 -8.03 18.18 -0.87
CA TYR A 404 -9.40 17.72 -0.60
C TYR A 404 -10.22 17.69 -1.89
N GLY A 405 -11.46 17.21 -1.80
CA GLY A 405 -12.39 17.16 -2.92
C GLY A 405 -12.45 18.44 -3.75
N GLY A 406 -12.51 18.27 -5.07
CA GLY A 406 -12.53 19.35 -6.06
C GLY A 406 -11.46 19.23 -7.13
N THR A 407 -11.30 20.31 -7.89
CA THR A 407 -10.34 20.39 -8.99
C THR A 407 -9.14 21.24 -8.59
N HIS A 408 -7.94 20.70 -8.78
CA HIS A 408 -6.68 21.35 -8.42
C HIS A 408 -5.79 21.49 -9.65
N ILE A 409 -5.06 22.60 -9.73
CA ILE A 409 -4.08 22.87 -10.79
C ILE A 409 -2.74 23.14 -10.12
N SER A 410 -1.67 22.58 -10.67
CA SER A 410 -0.32 22.72 -10.15
C SER A 410 0.16 24.18 -10.15
N ASP A 411 0.94 24.54 -9.14
CA ASP A 411 1.54 25.87 -9.00
C ASP A 411 2.67 26.07 -10.03
N TYR A 412 3.42 25.01 -10.28
CA TYR A 412 4.56 24.93 -11.19
C TYR A 412 4.32 23.93 -12.33
N GLN A 413 5.25 23.89 -13.28
CA GLN A 413 5.23 22.96 -14.40
C GLN A 413 5.65 21.56 -13.96
N LEU A 414 5.15 20.53 -14.65
CA LEU A 414 5.54 19.14 -14.46
C LEU A 414 7.01 18.94 -14.83
N GLU A 415 7.79 18.33 -13.94
CA GLU A 415 9.23 18.09 -14.15
C GLU A 415 9.53 16.60 -14.34
N LEU A 416 9.52 16.12 -15.58
CA LEU A 416 9.81 14.71 -15.90
C LEU A 416 11.31 14.39 -15.91
N ASP A 417 12.19 15.38 -15.76
CA ASP A 417 13.64 15.17 -15.74
C ASP A 417 14.17 14.69 -14.38
N GLY A 418 13.27 14.44 -13.42
CA GLY A 418 13.64 13.96 -12.08
C GLY A 418 14.41 15.01 -11.27
N GLY A 419 14.23 16.30 -11.57
CA GLY A 419 14.95 17.41 -10.92
C GLY A 419 16.44 17.51 -11.29
N ILE A 420 16.90 16.76 -12.31
CA ILE A 420 18.30 16.78 -12.74
C ILE A 420 18.51 17.94 -13.74
N THR A 421 18.89 19.09 -13.21
CA THR A 421 19.21 20.30 -13.98
C THR A 421 20.65 20.31 -14.50
N GLU A 422 21.58 19.73 -13.73
CA GLU A 422 22.99 19.58 -14.07
C GLU A 422 23.54 18.21 -13.64
N ILE A 423 24.53 17.73 -14.37
CA ILE A 423 25.27 16.50 -14.07
C ILE A 423 26.70 16.85 -13.70
N TYR A 424 27.11 16.44 -12.51
CA TYR A 424 28.47 16.58 -11.99
C TYR A 424 29.28 15.34 -12.36
N VAL A 425 30.39 15.56 -13.08
CA VAL A 425 31.26 14.49 -13.58
C VAL A 425 32.52 14.42 -12.73
N TYR A 426 32.63 13.40 -11.88
CA TYR A 426 33.82 13.16 -11.06
C TYR A 426 34.71 12.10 -11.69
N SER A 427 36.01 12.15 -11.40
CA SER A 427 36.93 11.08 -11.79
C SER A 427 38.10 10.92 -10.85
N ASP A 428 38.43 9.68 -10.52
CA ASP A 428 39.53 9.30 -9.63
C ASP A 428 40.95 9.54 -10.22
N ILE A 429 41.03 9.91 -11.50
CA ILE A 429 42.30 10.09 -12.22
C ILE A 429 42.95 11.45 -11.94
N ILE A 430 42.17 12.46 -11.55
CA ILE A 430 42.65 13.83 -11.31
C ILE A 430 42.92 14.09 -9.83
N GLU A 431 43.89 14.95 -9.54
CA GLU A 431 44.05 15.47 -8.18
C GLU A 431 42.82 16.28 -7.79
N SER A 432 42.32 16.07 -6.57
CA SER A 432 41.23 16.88 -6.03
C SER A 432 41.63 18.36 -6.00
N HIS A 433 40.70 19.22 -6.38
CA HIS A 433 40.90 20.67 -6.38
C HIS A 433 39.73 21.36 -5.71
N PHE A 434 39.89 22.64 -5.41
CA PHE A 434 38.81 23.45 -4.86
C PHE A 434 37.66 23.57 -5.86
N VAL A 435 36.45 23.36 -5.35
CA VAL A 435 35.16 23.53 -6.05
C VAL A 435 34.22 24.18 -5.04
N GLY A 436 33.97 25.49 -5.19
CA GLY A 436 33.22 26.23 -4.19
C GLY A 436 33.93 26.22 -2.83
N ASP A 437 33.26 25.70 -1.81
CA ASP A 437 33.73 25.55 -0.42
C ASP A 437 34.31 24.16 -0.10
N THR A 438 34.35 23.24 -1.07
CA THR A 438 34.84 21.87 -0.89
C THR A 438 36.03 21.53 -1.80
N ILE A 439 36.71 20.42 -1.51
CA ILE A 439 37.80 19.85 -2.31
C ILE A 439 37.31 18.55 -2.93
N ALA A 440 37.24 18.48 -4.26
CA ALA A 440 36.72 17.32 -4.96
C ALA A 440 37.42 17.07 -6.30
N PRO A 441 37.46 15.82 -6.79
CA PRO A 441 38.02 15.49 -8.10
C PRO A 441 36.97 15.68 -9.22
N LEU A 442 36.46 16.90 -9.37
CA LEU A 442 35.39 17.25 -10.31
C LEU A 442 35.95 17.65 -11.68
N LEU A 443 35.70 16.84 -12.71
CA LEU A 443 36.14 17.14 -14.07
C LEU A 443 35.33 18.26 -14.73
N ARG A 444 34.01 18.19 -14.61
CA ARG A 444 33.09 19.09 -15.31
C ARG A 444 31.69 19.07 -14.69
N ILE A 445 30.93 20.13 -14.95
CA ILE A 445 29.49 20.20 -14.75
C ILE A 445 28.84 20.30 -16.13
N ILE A 446 27.87 19.45 -16.39
CA ILE A 446 27.12 19.38 -17.64
C ILE A 446 25.72 19.96 -17.39
N PRO A 447 25.37 21.11 -18.00
CA PRO A 447 23.99 21.59 -17.94
C PRO A 447 23.07 20.70 -18.77
N VAL A 448 21.92 20.32 -18.20
CA VAL A 448 20.87 19.49 -18.84
C VAL A 448 19.75 20.37 -19.39
N MET A 449 19.63 21.60 -18.91
CA MET A 449 18.58 22.52 -19.31
C MET A 449 18.68 22.85 -20.81
N SER A 450 17.53 22.75 -21.52
CA SER A 450 17.26 23.18 -22.91
C SER A 450 17.49 22.21 -24.08
N THR A 451 18.05 21.01 -23.88
CA THR A 451 18.18 20.05 -24.99
C THR A 451 16.92 19.20 -25.16
N LYS A 452 16.26 19.30 -26.33
CA LYS A 452 15.12 18.43 -26.71
C LYS A 452 15.56 17.05 -27.20
N GLU A 453 16.86 16.79 -27.23
CA GLU A 453 17.42 15.56 -27.76
C GLU A 453 17.44 14.46 -26.69
N ASP A 454 17.22 13.22 -27.12
CA ASP A 454 17.24 12.03 -26.26
C ASP A 454 18.64 11.76 -25.66
N GLN A 455 19.67 12.51 -26.09
CA GLN A 455 21.07 12.36 -25.69
C GLN A 455 21.72 13.73 -25.50
N ILE A 456 22.62 13.81 -24.54
CA ILE A 456 23.44 15.00 -24.28
C ILE A 456 24.80 14.75 -24.92
N VAL A 457 25.14 15.53 -25.94
CA VAL A 457 26.44 15.46 -26.63
C VAL A 457 27.14 16.81 -26.47
N ILE A 458 28.30 16.81 -25.80
CA ILE A 458 29.09 18.02 -25.59
C ILE A 458 30.51 17.78 -26.04
N ASN A 459 30.98 18.64 -26.94
CA ASN A 459 32.37 18.71 -27.39
C ASN A 459 33.04 19.97 -26.81
N TYR A 460 34.07 19.77 -25.99
CA TYR A 460 34.86 20.83 -25.39
C TYR A 460 36.06 21.18 -26.28
N GLN A 461 35.92 22.23 -27.11
CA GLN A 461 37.02 22.72 -27.94
C GLN A 461 38.28 23.11 -27.13
N ARG A 462 38.09 23.55 -25.88
CA ARG A 462 39.16 23.85 -24.92
C ARG A 462 38.93 23.03 -23.64
N PRO A 463 39.43 21.79 -23.57
CA PRO A 463 39.31 20.96 -22.38
C PRO A 463 39.99 21.63 -21.17
N LEU A 464 39.38 21.53 -20.01
CA LEU A 464 40.03 21.89 -18.75
C LEU A 464 40.99 20.76 -18.37
N TYR A 465 42.24 21.13 -18.07
CA TYR A 465 43.32 20.19 -17.81
C TYR A 465 43.74 20.23 -16.35
N PHE A 466 43.57 19.10 -15.66
CA PHE A 466 43.94 18.91 -14.25
C PHE A 466 45.19 18.04 -14.12
N PRO A 467 45.98 18.19 -13.04
CA PRO A 467 47.06 17.27 -12.73
C PRO A 467 46.55 15.85 -12.50
N LEU A 468 47.33 14.85 -12.91
CA LEU A 468 47.03 13.44 -12.64
C LEU A 468 47.32 13.10 -11.18
N HIS A 469 46.35 12.48 -10.49
CA HIS A 469 46.54 11.94 -9.15
C HIS A 469 47.41 10.67 -9.15
N LYS A 470 47.29 9.87 -10.23
CA LYS A 470 47.96 8.58 -10.38
C LYS A 470 49.05 8.64 -11.45
N ASN A 471 50.23 8.08 -11.15
CA ASN A 471 51.34 7.96 -12.12
C ASN A 471 51.25 6.68 -12.97
N TYR A 472 50.34 5.78 -12.61
CA TYR A 472 49.99 4.55 -13.32
C TYR A 472 48.47 4.44 -13.33
N ILE A 473 47.89 4.20 -14.51
CA ILE A 473 46.44 4.19 -14.73
C ILE A 473 46.11 2.86 -15.40
N ASP A 474 45.45 1.98 -14.66
CA ASP A 474 44.87 0.72 -15.15
C ASP A 474 43.35 0.82 -15.31
N CYS A 475 42.70 1.54 -14.40
CA CYS A 475 41.27 1.85 -14.41
C CYS A 475 41.05 3.35 -14.22
N ILE A 476 40.04 3.89 -14.90
CA ILE A 476 39.55 5.25 -14.71
C ILE A 476 38.09 5.12 -14.29
N GLU A 477 37.78 5.60 -13.09
CA GLU A 477 36.40 5.65 -12.60
C GLU A 477 35.80 7.02 -12.94
N ILE A 478 34.55 6.99 -13.41
CA ILE A 478 33.76 8.18 -13.72
C ILE A 478 32.44 8.06 -12.96
N GLU A 479 32.14 9.03 -12.11
CA GLU A 479 30.85 9.13 -11.44
C GLU A 479 30.04 10.29 -12.00
N LEU A 480 28.79 10.02 -12.33
CA LEU A 480 27.82 11.02 -12.76
C LEU A 480 26.81 11.21 -11.63
N LYS A 481 26.78 12.42 -11.06
CA LYS A 481 25.94 12.76 -9.90
C LYS A 481 25.04 13.95 -10.18
N SER A 482 23.88 13.99 -9.53
CA SER A 482 23.03 15.18 -9.47
C SER A 482 23.64 16.25 -8.57
N SER A 483 23.01 17.43 -8.52
CA SER A 483 23.35 18.51 -7.58
C SER A 483 23.16 18.11 -6.10
N SER A 484 22.31 17.14 -5.80
CA SER A 484 22.15 16.56 -4.45
C SER A 484 23.26 15.57 -4.08
N GLY A 485 24.13 15.19 -5.03
CA GLY A 485 25.20 14.22 -4.83
C GLY A 485 24.79 12.76 -5.07
N ASP A 486 23.52 12.51 -5.41
CA ASP A 486 23.01 11.19 -5.74
C ASP A 486 23.53 10.71 -7.10
N GLY A 487 23.82 9.42 -7.21
CA GLY A 487 24.26 8.81 -8.47
C GLY A 487 23.12 8.74 -9.49
N ILE A 488 23.40 9.12 -10.75
CA ILE A 488 22.42 9.06 -11.83
C ILE A 488 22.32 7.63 -12.37
N ILE A 489 21.11 7.06 -12.34
CA ILE A 489 20.86 5.69 -12.82
C ILE A 489 20.23 5.77 -14.21
N PHE A 490 20.99 5.36 -15.23
CA PHE A 490 20.50 5.25 -16.60
C PHE A 490 19.74 3.95 -16.82
N THR A 491 18.63 4.04 -17.56
CA THR A 491 17.78 2.89 -17.90
C THR A 491 18.19 2.21 -19.19
N SER A 492 18.79 2.97 -20.10
CA SER A 492 19.20 2.52 -21.43
C SER A 492 20.22 3.48 -22.04
N GLY A 493 20.79 3.11 -23.19
CA GLY A 493 21.79 3.92 -23.89
C GLY A 493 23.22 3.61 -23.49
N LYS A 494 24.17 4.25 -24.17
CA LYS A 494 25.60 4.13 -23.90
C LYS A 494 26.13 5.50 -23.48
N SER A 495 27.09 5.53 -22.58
CA SER A 495 27.83 6.76 -22.27
C SER A 495 29.21 6.67 -22.90
N LEU A 496 29.64 7.72 -23.62
CA LEU A 496 30.96 7.78 -24.25
C LEU A 496 31.71 9.01 -23.73
N LEU A 497 32.99 8.84 -23.44
CA LEU A 497 33.87 9.92 -23.01
C LEU A 497 35.14 9.90 -23.85
N VAL A 498 35.53 11.06 -24.38
CA VAL A 498 36.84 11.24 -25.01
C VAL A 498 37.74 12.00 -24.05
N LEU A 499 38.81 11.33 -23.63
CA LEU A 499 39.76 11.83 -22.65
C LEU A 499 41.05 12.28 -23.35
N SER A 500 41.53 13.47 -22.99
CA SER A 500 42.76 14.03 -23.54
C SER A 500 43.88 14.02 -22.50
N PHE A 501 44.99 13.36 -22.85
CA PHE A 501 46.21 13.34 -22.06
C PHE A 501 47.25 14.26 -22.67
N ARG A 502 47.78 15.19 -21.87
CA ARG A 502 48.92 16.02 -22.24
C ARG A 502 50.11 15.66 -21.38
N ARG A 503 51.21 15.23 -22.01
CA ARG A 503 52.48 15.01 -21.29
C ARG A 503 53.00 16.37 -20.79
N ARG A 504 53.38 16.45 -19.52
CA ARG A 504 54.10 17.62 -19.02
C ARG A 504 55.51 17.55 -19.57
N THR A 505 55.82 18.38 -20.57
CA THR A 505 57.19 18.61 -20.99
C THR A 505 57.91 19.29 -19.83
N VAL A 506 58.81 18.56 -19.17
CA VAL A 506 59.78 19.19 -18.26
C VAL A 506 60.70 20.01 -19.15
N LYS A 507 60.40 21.31 -19.33
CA LYS A 507 61.43 22.24 -19.79
C LYS A 507 62.43 22.34 -18.64
N ASN A 508 63.64 21.82 -18.86
CA ASN A 508 64.79 22.17 -18.04
C ASN A 508 65.04 23.68 -18.23
N PHE A 509 64.45 24.51 -17.37
CA PHE A 509 64.88 25.89 -17.26
C PHE A 509 66.00 25.95 -16.23
N ASN A 510 67.22 26.02 -16.77
CA ASN A 510 68.36 26.61 -16.08
C ASN A 510 68.16 28.14 -16.04
N TYR A 511 68.35 28.71 -14.85
CA TYR A 511 68.56 30.12 -14.48
C TYR A 511 67.45 31.18 -14.59
N CYS A 512 67.35 31.89 -13.45
CA CYS A 512 67.28 33.35 -13.25
C CYS A 512 65.94 34.09 -13.11
N CYS A 513 65.90 34.75 -11.94
CA CYS A 513 65.39 36.09 -11.62
C CYS A 513 63.89 36.34 -11.39
N ALA A 514 63.71 37.03 -10.27
CA ALA A 514 62.55 37.76 -9.77
C ALA A 514 61.72 38.49 -10.82
N GLU A 515 60.40 38.56 -10.60
CA GLU A 515 59.69 39.84 -10.46
C GLU A 515 58.32 39.64 -9.81
N SER A 516 57.96 40.65 -9.03
CA SER A 516 56.77 40.86 -8.21
C SER A 516 55.48 41.06 -9.00
N PHE A 517 54.33 40.77 -8.38
CA PHE A 517 53.17 41.65 -8.48
C PHE A 517 52.53 41.86 -7.10
N ARG A 518 52.43 43.14 -6.72
CA ARG A 518 51.61 43.68 -5.63
C ARG A 518 50.12 43.58 -6.02
N PHE A 519 49.27 43.52 -5.01
CA PHE A 519 47.82 43.71 -5.11
C PHE A 519 47.46 45.12 -5.59
#